data_AF-A0A813CE58-F1
#
_entry.id   AF-A0A813CE58-F1
#
_cell.length_a   1.000
_cell.length_b   1.000
_cell.length_c   1.000
_cell.angle_alpha   90.00
_cell.angle_beta   90.00
_cell.angle_gamma   90.00
#
_symmetry.space_group_name_H-M   'P 1'
#
loop_
_entity.id
_entity.type
_entity.pdbx_description
1 polymer ?
#
loop_
_entity_poly.entity_id
_entity_poly.type
_entity_poly.pdbx_seq_one_letter_code
_entity_poly.pdbx_strand_id
1 'polypeptide(L)'
;MRTTTAETREHMLPYPSPLRSLRFAADPRHSCQCRHPPAQFGCASSRSLNAIVFAFGSRLAVKSGRWPGIHAPNTQAYAVWPDPSAELREAADTEQGLVLEDCTASVFLDEMRPHRMGGLIDGWAARSWTRDLLVEQFGRLEFRVRPGETLNQYGYAGPSERYVSLEEYLSADFDGRSVVFENDFESNRHELLESFDVPPLLASVHGAPILSIGRQDTGIGFHRHSAAWLAQLLGRKLWLLLPGGKRPPARAPWQYLQHRPPGLVICVAHPGEVVFVPAGWWHATWNLDDISVAAGWEAGDSGKWSPEMHAIADGEVARLRQLMASQKVTKPLLVLAARTGRLHILKLLMDQARGQELLEAHAASAAIAAARSGHINVMELLWEEGFTGMLQASVSGTTPLHEAARCG
;
A
#
# COMPACT_ATOMS: atom_id res chain seq x y z
N MET A 1 41.33 -66.14 -0.72
CA MET A 1 41.01 -64.71 -0.96
C MET A 1 42.09 -63.85 -0.30
N ARG A 2 42.08 -62.53 -0.50
CA ARG A 2 43.23 -61.65 -0.21
C ARG A 2 43.47 -61.37 1.27
N THR A 3 44.74 -61.12 1.59
CA THR A 3 45.27 -60.32 2.71
C THR A 3 44.88 -58.83 2.54
N THR A 4 45.14 -57.86 3.43
CA THR A 4 46.13 -57.66 4.52
C THR A 4 45.54 -56.90 5.73
N THR A 5 46.30 -56.87 6.82
CA THR A 5 46.11 -56.09 8.06
C THR A 5 46.65 -54.64 7.97
N ALA A 6 46.53 -53.90 9.10
CA ALA A 6 47.29 -52.69 9.53
C ALA A 6 46.59 -51.30 9.33
N GLU A 7 46.69 -50.29 10.22
CA GLU A 7 47.39 -50.22 11.53
C GLU A 7 46.92 -49.07 12.50
N THR A 8 47.05 -49.32 13.82
CA THR A 8 47.35 -48.42 14.97
C THR A 8 46.67 -47.04 15.25
N ARG A 9 46.12 -46.95 16.49
CA ARG A 9 46.39 -45.97 17.61
C ARG A 9 46.07 -44.45 17.47
N GLU A 10 45.26 -43.88 18.38
CA GLU A 10 45.59 -43.29 19.71
C GLU A 10 46.41 -41.97 19.66
N HIS A 11 46.08 -40.85 20.33
CA HIS A 11 44.96 -40.52 21.24
C HIS A 11 43.98 -39.48 20.59
N MET A 12 43.53 -38.31 21.10
CA MET A 12 43.66 -37.54 22.36
C MET A 12 42.48 -36.52 22.54
N LEU A 13 42.49 -35.71 23.61
CA LEU A 13 41.55 -34.63 23.98
C LEU A 13 42.35 -33.43 24.58
N PRO A 14 41.82 -32.20 24.84
CA PRO A 14 40.41 -31.74 24.84
C PRO A 14 40.15 -30.36 24.16
N TYR A 15 38.93 -29.81 24.34
CA TYR A 15 38.53 -28.41 24.08
C TYR A 15 39.28 -27.35 24.91
N PRO A 16 39.27 -26.09 24.44
CA PRO A 16 39.06 -24.92 25.31
C PRO A 16 37.82 -24.07 24.92
N SER A 17 37.39 -23.21 25.85
CA SER A 17 36.10 -22.47 25.85
C SER A 17 36.23 -21.00 25.35
N PRO A 18 35.14 -20.18 25.26
CA PRO A 18 35.10 -19.01 24.37
C PRO A 18 35.67 -17.70 24.93
N LEU A 19 36.03 -16.80 24.01
CA LEU A 19 36.49 -15.43 24.21
C LEU A 19 35.97 -14.54 23.05
N ARG A 20 35.66 -13.25 23.20
CA ARG A 20 35.30 -12.43 24.38
C ARG A 20 34.60 -11.17 23.87
N SER A 21 33.73 -10.54 24.67
CA SER A 21 33.08 -9.27 24.28
C SER A 21 34.10 -8.12 24.17
N LEU A 22 34.22 -7.50 23.00
CA LEU A 22 34.98 -6.26 22.80
C LEU A 22 34.05 -5.04 22.91
N ARG A 23 34.26 -4.22 23.94
CA ARG A 23 33.69 -2.87 24.03
C ARG A 23 34.67 -1.90 23.37
N PHE A 24 34.21 -1.10 22.41
CA PHE A 24 35.00 0.03 21.91
C PHE A 24 34.90 1.23 22.87
N ALA A 25 36.05 1.82 23.19
CA ALA A 25 36.16 3.11 23.85
C ALA A 25 36.71 4.13 22.85
N ALA A 26 36.31 5.39 22.97
CA ALA A 26 36.76 6.47 22.09
C ALA A 26 37.87 7.32 22.75
N ASP A 27 38.92 7.65 21.99
CA ASP A 27 39.87 8.73 22.33
C ASP A 27 39.96 9.70 21.13
N PRO A 28 39.58 10.98 21.30
CA PRO A 28 39.69 11.97 20.25
C PRO A 28 41.01 12.73 20.32
N ARG A 29 41.87 12.59 19.30
CA ARG A 29 42.83 13.61 18.81
C ARG A 29 43.60 13.06 17.60
N HIS A 30 43.62 13.79 16.50
CA HIS A 30 44.83 14.24 15.78
C HIS A 30 44.41 15.17 14.63
N SER A 31 45.20 16.22 14.37
CA SER A 31 44.92 17.24 13.37
C SER A 31 46.14 17.47 12.47
N CYS A 32 45.95 17.53 11.15
CA CYS A 32 47.00 17.91 10.19
C CYS A 32 46.55 19.11 9.34
N GLN A 33 47.52 19.97 8.96
CA GLN A 33 47.32 21.20 8.19
C GLN A 33 48.27 21.27 6.99
N CYS A 34 47.74 21.71 5.85
CA CYS A 34 48.43 22.39 4.74
C CYS A 34 47.37 23.35 4.11
N ARG A 35 47.54 24.66 3.83
CA ARG A 35 48.64 25.46 3.21
C ARG A 35 48.93 25.02 1.77
N HIS A 36 48.94 25.83 0.72
CA HIS A 36 48.63 27.25 0.37
C HIS A 36 48.49 27.28 -1.20
N PRO A 37 48.47 28.40 -1.96
CA PRO A 37 47.82 29.73 -1.86
C PRO A 37 46.81 29.97 -3.04
N PRO A 38 46.14 31.15 -3.17
CA PRO A 38 45.16 31.40 -4.24
C PRO A 38 45.71 32.15 -5.49
N ALA A 39 44.97 32.05 -6.61
CA ALA A 39 45.11 32.89 -7.82
C ALA A 39 43.82 33.71 -8.07
N GLN A 40 43.90 34.77 -8.88
CA GLN A 40 42.91 35.87 -8.89
C GLN A 40 42.10 36.06 -10.19
N PHE A 41 40.86 36.52 -9.98
CA PHE A 41 39.96 37.27 -10.87
C PHE A 41 39.63 36.79 -12.30
N GLY A 42 38.34 36.53 -12.51
CA GLY A 42 37.64 36.54 -13.80
C GLY A 42 36.14 36.68 -13.56
N CYS A 43 35.57 37.88 -13.75
CA CYS A 43 34.24 38.21 -13.26
C CYS A 43 33.13 37.97 -14.29
N ALA A 44 32.07 37.25 -13.90
CA ALA A 44 30.75 37.29 -14.52
C ALA A 44 29.66 37.20 -13.44
N SER A 45 28.69 38.11 -13.48
CA SER A 45 27.55 38.24 -12.56
C SER A 45 26.77 36.93 -12.37
N SER A 46 26.60 36.40 -11.15
CA SER A 46 25.63 36.79 -10.10
C SER A 46 24.16 36.52 -10.48
N ARG A 47 23.28 35.91 -9.66
CA ARG A 47 23.30 35.57 -8.21
C ARG A 47 22.69 34.15 -8.06
N SER A 48 23.13 33.23 -7.19
CA SER A 48 23.33 33.29 -5.73
C SER A 48 22.01 33.52 -4.97
N LEU A 49 21.60 32.73 -3.98
CA LEU A 49 22.34 31.82 -3.09
C LEU A 49 21.61 30.47 -2.83
N ASN A 50 22.38 29.38 -2.76
CA ASN A 50 22.08 28.26 -1.87
C ASN A 50 22.47 28.62 -0.43
N ALA A 51 21.80 28.03 0.56
CA ALA A 51 22.26 28.03 1.95
C ALA A 51 22.43 26.58 2.44
N ILE A 52 23.66 26.07 2.39
CA ILE A 52 24.02 24.78 3.01
C ILE A 52 24.27 25.02 4.50
N VAL A 53 23.68 24.19 5.35
CA VAL A 53 23.90 24.23 6.81
C VAL A 53 24.99 23.23 7.18
N PHE A 54 25.99 23.68 7.94
CA PHE A 54 26.84 22.81 8.76
C PHE A 54 26.55 23.07 10.24
N ALA A 55 26.62 22.02 11.05
CA ALA A 55 26.14 22.04 12.42
C ALA A 55 27.12 22.69 13.42
N PHE A 56 26.58 23.28 14.48
CA PHE A 56 27.03 23.00 15.86
C PHE A 56 25.87 23.24 16.84
N GLY A 57 25.86 22.48 17.94
CA GLY A 57 24.68 22.38 18.81
C GLY A 57 24.45 23.59 19.74
N SER A 58 23.21 24.07 19.80
CA SER A 58 22.67 24.84 20.92
C SER A 58 21.14 24.74 20.96
N ARG A 59 20.53 24.83 22.15
CA ARG A 59 19.07 24.73 22.31
C ARG A 59 18.39 25.99 21.76
N LEU A 60 17.76 25.89 20.59
CA LEU A 60 16.94 26.96 20.03
C LEU A 60 15.46 26.54 20.01
N ALA A 61 14.70 27.09 20.96
CA ALA A 61 13.24 26.99 20.95
C ALA A 61 12.70 27.86 19.81
N VAL A 62 12.21 27.22 18.75
CA VAL A 62 11.59 27.92 17.62
C VAL A 62 10.24 28.49 18.08
N LYS A 63 10.20 29.81 18.30
CA LYS A 63 8.95 30.53 18.57
C LYS A 63 7.99 30.33 17.40
N SER A 64 6.74 30.02 17.69
CA SER A 64 5.67 29.87 16.71
C SER A 64 5.34 31.21 16.03
N GLY A 65 6.04 31.48 14.92
CA GLY A 65 5.72 32.59 14.04
C GLY A 65 4.34 32.37 13.41
N ARG A 66 3.36 33.21 13.78
CA ARG A 66 2.04 33.19 13.12
C ARG A 66 2.21 33.55 11.64
N TRP A 67 1.89 32.61 10.75
CA TRP A 67 1.68 32.93 9.35
C TRP A 67 0.48 33.89 9.23
N PRO A 68 0.53 34.91 8.35
CA PRO A 68 -0.60 35.80 8.13
C PRO A 68 -1.76 35.00 7.53
N GLY A 69 -2.88 34.96 8.24
CA GLY A 69 -3.97 34.03 7.93
C GLY A 69 -4.68 34.37 6.62
N ILE A 70 -4.51 33.52 5.60
CA ILE A 70 -5.51 33.36 4.55
C ILE A 70 -6.69 32.59 5.16
N HIS A 71 -7.45 33.27 6.02
CA HIS A 71 -8.77 32.82 6.43
C HIS A 71 -9.71 32.99 5.24
N ALA A 72 -9.71 32.01 4.33
CA ALA A 72 -10.83 31.82 3.43
C ALA A 72 -12.07 31.57 4.32
N PRO A 73 -13.12 32.41 4.28
CA PRO A 73 -14.29 32.28 5.15
C PRO A 73 -15.22 31.20 4.61
N ASN A 74 -14.71 29.97 4.49
CA ASN A 74 -15.50 28.80 4.15
C ASN A 74 -15.94 28.03 5.41
N THR A 75 -16.21 28.78 6.48
CA THR A 75 -17.19 28.39 7.50
C THR A 75 -18.60 28.47 6.91
N GLN A 76 -18.85 27.71 5.83
CA GLN A 76 -20.16 27.07 5.73
C GLN A 76 -20.30 26.25 7.02
N ALA A 77 -21.36 26.51 7.78
CA ALA A 77 -21.55 25.84 9.06
C ALA A 77 -21.43 24.33 8.86
N TYR A 78 -20.79 23.63 9.80
CA TYR A 78 -20.88 22.18 9.89
C TYR A 78 -22.37 21.84 9.93
N ALA A 79 -22.90 21.37 8.80
CA ALA A 79 -24.31 21.08 8.68
C ALA A 79 -24.59 19.95 9.65
N VAL A 80 -25.45 20.20 10.64
CA VAL A 80 -25.92 19.18 11.58
C VAL A 80 -26.49 18.06 10.72
N TRP A 81 -25.72 16.98 10.61
CA TRP A 81 -26.06 15.84 9.79
C TRP A 81 -27.38 15.28 10.31
N PRO A 82 -28.48 15.31 9.53
CA PRO A 82 -29.58 14.43 9.84
C PRO A 82 -29.05 13.00 9.73
N ASP A 83 -29.25 12.22 10.79
CA ASP A 83 -29.16 10.77 10.71
C ASP A 83 -30.04 10.31 9.53
N PRO A 84 -29.50 9.60 8.52
CA PRO A 84 -30.33 9.07 7.45
C PRO A 84 -31.43 8.20 8.07
N SER A 85 -32.68 8.35 7.63
CA SER A 85 -33.77 7.59 8.23
C SER A 85 -33.61 6.08 7.96
N ALA A 86 -34.25 5.26 8.79
CA ALA A 86 -34.33 3.81 8.53
C ALA A 86 -34.85 3.52 7.13
N GLU A 87 -35.81 4.33 6.64
CA GLU A 87 -36.39 4.24 5.30
C GLU A 87 -35.35 4.48 4.19
N LEU A 88 -34.31 5.29 4.42
CA LEU A 88 -33.22 5.49 3.44
C LEU A 88 -32.24 4.31 3.41
N ARG A 89 -32.08 3.58 4.53
CA ARG A 89 -31.29 2.34 4.58
C ARG A 89 -32.09 1.19 3.95
N GLU A 90 -33.39 1.08 4.22
CA GLU A 90 -34.29 0.13 3.57
C GLU A 90 -34.44 0.42 2.05
N ALA A 91 -34.55 1.69 1.65
CA ALA A 91 -34.59 2.07 0.23
C ALA A 91 -33.29 1.74 -0.52
N ALA A 92 -32.14 1.64 0.17
CA ALA A 92 -30.91 1.13 -0.42
C ALA A 92 -31.06 -0.35 -0.80
N ASP A 93 -31.66 -1.17 0.08
CA ASP A 93 -31.87 -2.60 -0.14
C ASP A 93 -32.88 -2.90 -1.27
N THR A 94 -33.79 -1.99 -1.57
CA THR A 94 -34.83 -2.22 -2.60
C THR A 94 -34.34 -2.18 -4.06
N GLU A 95 -33.05 -1.92 -4.32
CA GLU A 95 -32.41 -1.82 -5.66
C GLU A 95 -33.18 -1.03 -6.73
N GLN A 96 -34.03 -0.06 -6.32
CA GLN A 96 -34.83 0.71 -7.25
C GLN A 96 -33.93 1.58 -8.14
N GLY A 97 -33.61 1.12 -9.35
CA GLY A 97 -32.68 1.77 -10.27
C GLY A 97 -32.34 0.88 -11.45
N LEU A 98 -31.29 1.25 -12.20
CA LEU A 98 -30.64 0.31 -13.12
C LEU A 98 -29.76 -0.63 -12.29
N VAL A 99 -30.21 -1.87 -12.15
CA VAL A 99 -29.49 -2.98 -11.52
C VAL A 99 -28.23 -3.30 -12.35
N LEU A 100 -27.11 -3.59 -11.68
CA LEU A 100 -25.91 -4.09 -12.36
C LEU A 100 -26.18 -5.48 -12.94
N GLU A 101 -25.76 -5.72 -14.18
CA GLU A 101 -25.78 -7.05 -14.77
C GLU A 101 -24.94 -8.01 -13.89
N ASP A 102 -25.55 -9.12 -13.46
CA ASP A 102 -24.84 -10.19 -12.76
C ASP A 102 -24.02 -10.97 -13.78
N CYS A 103 -22.72 -10.72 -13.78
CA CYS A 103 -21.79 -11.28 -14.75
C CYS A 103 -21.07 -12.55 -14.26
N THR A 104 -21.58 -13.21 -13.21
CA THR A 104 -21.06 -14.52 -12.75
C THR A 104 -20.99 -15.59 -13.84
N ALA A 105 -21.80 -15.47 -14.90
CA ALA A 105 -21.84 -16.40 -16.03
C ALA A 105 -20.88 -16.06 -17.19
N SER A 106 -20.21 -14.90 -17.22
CA SER A 106 -19.54 -14.41 -18.44
C SER A 106 -18.18 -15.06 -18.75
N VAL A 107 -17.44 -15.50 -17.71
CA VAL A 107 -16.02 -15.93 -17.78
C VAL A 107 -15.07 -14.84 -18.32
N PHE A 108 -15.56 -13.64 -18.58
CA PHE A 108 -14.81 -12.51 -19.14
C PHE A 108 -15.30 -11.17 -18.57
N LEU A 109 -14.37 -10.31 -18.19
CA LEU A 109 -14.63 -9.00 -17.61
C LEU A 109 -14.76 -7.94 -18.71
N ASP A 110 -15.96 -7.39 -18.94
CA ASP A 110 -16.11 -6.17 -19.74
C ASP A 110 -15.58 -4.97 -18.95
N GLU A 111 -14.29 -4.69 -19.07
CA GLU A 111 -13.61 -3.59 -18.36
C GLU A 111 -14.19 -2.18 -18.64
N MET A 112 -15.12 -2.04 -19.60
CA MET A 112 -15.79 -0.76 -19.89
C MET A 112 -17.05 -0.51 -19.03
N ARG A 113 -17.57 -1.53 -18.34
CA ARG A 113 -18.80 -1.48 -17.52
C ARG A 113 -18.56 -1.92 -16.08
N PRO A 114 -19.27 -1.36 -15.09
CA PRO A 114 -19.29 -1.92 -13.74
C PRO A 114 -20.04 -3.26 -13.71
N HIS A 115 -19.62 -4.14 -12.81
CA HIS A 115 -20.20 -5.48 -12.63
C HIS A 115 -20.41 -5.77 -11.14
N ARG A 116 -21.43 -6.56 -10.81
CA ARG A 116 -21.53 -7.30 -9.54
C ARG A 116 -21.35 -8.78 -9.83
N MET A 117 -20.53 -9.46 -9.03
CA MET A 117 -20.14 -10.86 -9.24
C MET A 117 -20.06 -11.60 -7.89
N GLY A 118 -20.87 -12.63 -7.68
CA GLY A 118 -20.74 -13.57 -6.56
C GLY A 118 -19.67 -14.65 -6.81
N GLY A 119 -19.35 -15.45 -5.79
CA GLY A 119 -18.59 -16.70 -5.90
C GLY A 119 -17.08 -16.59 -6.16
N LEU A 120 -16.59 -15.45 -6.67
CA LEU A 120 -15.17 -15.22 -6.99
C LEU A 120 -14.21 -15.33 -5.79
N ILE A 121 -14.75 -15.28 -4.56
CA ILE A 121 -13.99 -15.12 -3.31
C ILE A 121 -14.28 -16.20 -2.26
N ASP A 122 -15.10 -17.20 -2.59
CA ASP A 122 -15.59 -18.19 -1.61
C ASP A 122 -14.48 -19.07 -1.00
N GLY A 123 -13.34 -19.19 -1.70
CA GLY A 123 -12.14 -19.89 -1.21
C GLY A 123 -11.18 -19.05 -0.35
N TRP A 124 -11.43 -17.76 -0.12
CA TRP A 124 -10.53 -16.91 0.68
C TRP A 124 -10.67 -17.18 2.18
N ALA A 125 -9.56 -17.19 2.92
CA ALA A 125 -9.58 -17.26 4.38
C ALA A 125 -10.36 -16.08 5.01
N ALA A 126 -10.30 -14.89 4.40
CA ALA A 126 -11.06 -13.71 4.82
C ALA A 126 -12.60 -13.88 4.79
N ARG A 127 -13.16 -14.94 4.16
CA ARG A 127 -14.59 -15.27 4.25
C ARG A 127 -15.00 -15.75 5.65
N SER A 128 -14.05 -16.19 6.47
CA SER A 128 -14.28 -16.59 7.86
C SER A 128 -14.32 -15.43 8.85
N TRP A 129 -13.93 -14.21 8.44
CA TRP A 129 -13.78 -13.07 9.34
C TRP A 129 -15.11 -12.62 9.96
N THR A 130 -15.09 -12.42 11.28
CA THR A 130 -16.12 -11.72 12.08
C THR A 130 -15.49 -10.46 12.71
N ARG A 131 -16.28 -9.58 13.35
CA ARG A 131 -15.72 -8.49 14.19
C ARG A 131 -14.73 -9.06 15.21
N ASP A 132 -15.14 -10.12 15.89
CA ASP A 132 -14.38 -10.67 17.02
C ASP A 132 -13.07 -11.29 16.55
N LEU A 133 -13.07 -12.05 15.45
CA LEU A 133 -11.86 -12.62 14.84
C LEU A 133 -10.92 -11.53 14.27
N LEU A 134 -11.47 -10.43 13.73
CA LEU A 134 -10.67 -9.29 13.30
C LEU A 134 -9.97 -8.60 14.48
N VAL A 135 -10.65 -8.47 15.62
CA VAL A 135 -10.04 -7.92 16.85
C VAL A 135 -9.03 -8.90 17.47
N GLU A 136 -9.34 -10.21 17.51
CA GLU A 136 -8.44 -11.24 18.05
C GLU A 136 -7.14 -11.35 17.26
N GLN A 137 -7.22 -11.40 15.92
CA GLN A 137 -6.06 -11.61 15.05
C GLN A 137 -5.30 -10.31 14.76
N PHE A 138 -6.04 -9.23 14.50
CA PHE A 138 -5.51 -7.98 13.94
C PHE A 138 -5.80 -6.73 14.79
N GLY A 139 -6.41 -6.87 15.98
CA GLY A 139 -6.82 -5.75 16.85
C GLY A 139 -5.68 -4.78 17.17
N ARG A 140 -4.45 -5.31 17.32
CA ARG A 140 -3.21 -4.56 17.55
C ARG A 140 -2.72 -3.71 16.37
N LEU A 141 -3.26 -3.88 15.16
CA LEU A 141 -2.80 -3.14 13.98
C LEU A 141 -3.31 -1.70 14.01
N GLU A 142 -2.39 -0.75 13.86
CA GLU A 142 -2.72 0.67 13.80
C GLU A 142 -3.08 1.11 12.37
N PHE A 143 -4.24 1.73 12.21
CA PHE A 143 -4.76 2.21 10.94
C PHE A 143 -5.00 3.71 10.94
N ARG A 144 -4.70 4.37 9.81
CA ARG A 144 -5.03 5.78 9.61
C ARG A 144 -6.53 5.97 9.39
N VAL A 145 -7.22 6.51 10.39
CA VAL A 145 -8.64 6.88 10.26
C VAL A 145 -8.80 8.19 9.50
N ARG A 146 -9.74 8.23 8.54
CA ARG A 146 -10.03 9.37 7.67
C ARG A 146 -11.49 9.82 7.91
N PRO A 147 -11.80 11.11 8.11
CA PRO A 147 -13.18 11.54 8.41
C PRO A 147 -14.13 11.30 7.23
N GLY A 148 -15.14 10.44 7.43
CA GLY A 148 -16.16 10.14 6.43
C GLY A 148 -17.06 11.33 6.11
N GLU A 149 -17.22 12.27 7.05
CA GLU A 149 -18.08 13.46 6.88
C GLU A 149 -17.55 14.49 5.87
N THR A 150 -16.31 14.36 5.37
CA THR A 150 -15.70 15.37 4.48
C THR A 150 -15.17 14.87 3.14
N LEU A 151 -15.32 13.58 2.81
CA LEU A 151 -14.92 13.03 1.50
C LEU A 151 -15.92 13.35 0.37
N ASN A 152 -16.36 14.62 0.32
CA ASN A 152 -16.91 15.27 -0.86
C ASN A 152 -15.92 15.29 -2.04
N GLN A 153 -14.62 15.05 -1.77
CA GLN A 153 -13.58 14.84 -2.77
C GLN A 153 -12.60 13.76 -2.27
N TYR A 154 -12.37 12.73 -3.08
CA TYR A 154 -11.20 11.85 -2.92
C TYR A 154 -9.93 12.68 -3.01
N GLY A 155 -8.95 12.39 -2.14
CA GLY A 155 -7.77 13.21 -1.95
C GLY A 155 -7.92 14.38 -0.96
N TYR A 156 -9.10 14.63 -0.37
CA TYR A 156 -9.19 15.55 0.76
C TYR A 156 -8.70 14.88 2.06
N ALA A 157 -7.41 15.02 2.34
CA ALA A 157 -6.79 14.60 3.59
C ALA A 157 -7.20 15.55 4.74
N GLY A 158 -8.46 15.43 5.18
CA GLY A 158 -9.01 16.19 6.31
C GLY A 158 -8.18 16.03 7.59
N PRO A 159 -8.18 17.04 8.49
CA PRO A 159 -7.07 17.33 9.41
C PRO A 159 -6.81 16.33 10.55
N SER A 160 -7.43 15.15 10.57
CA SER A 160 -7.08 14.06 11.49
C SER A 160 -6.11 13.08 10.82
N GLU A 161 -4.80 13.28 11.06
CA GLU A 161 -3.78 12.26 10.77
C GLU A 161 -3.65 11.26 11.94
N ARG A 162 -4.78 10.87 12.55
CA ARG A 162 -4.80 9.97 13.70
C ARG A 162 -4.66 8.53 13.22
N TYR A 163 -3.71 7.82 13.82
CA TYR A 163 -3.69 6.36 13.84
C TYR A 163 -4.38 5.86 15.10
N VAL A 164 -5.11 4.75 14.99
CA VAL A 164 -5.78 4.03 16.09
C VAL A 164 -5.64 2.54 15.84
N SER A 165 -5.64 1.74 16.91
CA SER A 165 -5.67 0.28 16.75
C SER A 165 -7.01 -0.17 16.15
N LEU A 166 -7.03 -1.32 15.48
CA LEU A 166 -8.26 -1.90 14.94
C LEU A 166 -9.24 -2.26 16.07
N GLU A 167 -8.72 -2.67 17.23
CA GLU A 167 -9.50 -2.86 18.46
C GLU A 167 -10.18 -1.56 18.90
N GLU A 168 -9.45 -0.44 18.98
CA GLU A 168 -10.04 0.87 19.30
C GLU A 168 -11.10 1.26 18.26
N TYR A 169 -10.78 1.13 16.97
CA TYR A 169 -11.68 1.50 15.87
C TYR A 169 -12.98 0.69 15.81
N LEU A 170 -12.93 -0.60 16.18
CA LEU A 170 -14.11 -1.49 16.18
C LEU A 170 -14.88 -1.52 17.51
N SER A 171 -14.35 -0.88 18.56
CA SER A 171 -14.96 -0.77 19.89
C SER A 171 -16.32 -0.04 19.89
N ALA A 172 -17.11 -0.22 20.95
CA ALA A 172 -18.35 0.53 21.14
C ALA A 172 -18.11 2.03 21.35
N ASP A 173 -17.05 2.37 22.09
CA ASP A 173 -16.74 3.73 22.55
C ASP A 173 -15.99 4.60 21.51
N PHE A 174 -15.80 4.10 20.28
CA PHE A 174 -15.13 4.84 19.21
C PHE A 174 -15.97 6.04 18.71
N ASP A 175 -15.68 7.22 19.26
CA ASP A 175 -16.27 8.48 18.81
C ASP A 175 -15.68 8.94 17.46
N GLY A 176 -16.46 8.78 16.39
CA GLY A 176 -16.19 9.40 15.10
C GLY A 176 -16.76 8.67 13.89
N ARG A 177 -17.45 9.40 13.01
CA ARG A 177 -17.82 8.94 11.65
C ARG A 177 -16.60 8.90 10.73
N SER A 178 -15.68 7.98 10.98
CA SER A 178 -14.43 7.80 10.22
C SER A 178 -14.42 6.50 9.43
N VAL A 179 -13.70 6.48 8.32
CA VAL A 179 -13.37 5.28 7.53
C VAL A 179 -11.90 4.95 7.64
N VAL A 180 -11.56 3.66 7.64
CA VAL A 180 -10.22 3.17 7.33
C VAL A 180 -10.20 2.81 5.85
N PHE A 181 -9.25 3.40 5.14
CA PHE A 181 -8.82 2.93 3.83
C PHE A 181 -7.32 2.72 3.93
N GLU A 182 -6.91 1.46 3.88
CA GLU A 182 -5.52 1.04 3.74
C GLU A 182 -5.25 0.75 2.26
N ASN A 183 -4.19 1.35 1.73
CA ASN A 183 -3.83 1.35 0.30
C ASN A 183 -2.30 1.43 0.07
N ASP A 184 -1.51 1.49 1.15
CA ASP A 184 -0.04 1.52 1.12
C ASP A 184 0.54 0.22 1.74
N PHE A 185 -0.19 -0.42 2.68
CA PHE A 185 0.16 -1.66 3.39
C PHE A 185 1.60 -1.65 3.89
N GLU A 186 1.86 -0.83 4.92
CA GLU A 186 3.17 -0.74 5.57
C GLU A 186 3.52 -2.05 6.31
N SER A 187 4.79 -2.20 6.70
CA SER A 187 5.43 -3.44 7.17
C SER A 187 4.57 -4.30 8.08
N ASN A 188 3.94 -3.66 9.07
CA ASN A 188 3.16 -4.31 10.12
C ASN A 188 1.77 -4.81 9.66
N ARG A 189 1.25 -4.36 8.51
CA ARG A 189 -0.09 -4.69 8.01
C ARG A 189 -0.10 -5.69 6.85
N HIS A 190 1.06 -6.17 6.42
CA HIS A 190 1.18 -7.18 5.35
C HIS A 190 0.49 -8.52 5.66
N GLU A 191 0.38 -8.92 6.92
CA GLU A 191 -0.30 -10.16 7.35
C GLU A 191 -1.79 -10.25 6.92
N LEU A 192 -2.44 -9.11 6.69
CA LEU A 192 -3.81 -9.06 6.17
C LEU A 192 -3.90 -9.60 4.72
N LEU A 193 -2.85 -9.38 3.92
CA LEU A 193 -2.75 -9.81 2.52
C LEU A 193 -2.59 -11.33 2.39
N GLU A 194 -2.31 -12.06 3.48
CA GLU A 194 -2.31 -13.53 3.48
C GLU A 194 -3.73 -14.11 3.51
N SER A 195 -4.75 -13.30 3.80
CA SER A 195 -6.15 -13.74 3.95
C SER A 195 -7.00 -13.62 2.68
N PHE A 196 -6.55 -12.87 1.66
CA PHE A 196 -7.27 -12.61 0.42
C PHE A 196 -6.31 -12.38 -0.76
N ASP A 197 -6.70 -12.75 -1.97
CA ASP A 197 -5.84 -12.74 -3.18
C ASP A 197 -6.64 -12.27 -4.42
N VAL A 198 -6.00 -12.14 -5.58
CA VAL A 198 -6.63 -11.66 -6.83
C VAL A 198 -7.40 -12.81 -7.53
N PRO A 199 -8.73 -12.73 -7.71
CA PRO A 199 -9.47 -13.75 -8.47
C PRO A 199 -9.06 -13.74 -9.95
N PRO A 200 -8.96 -14.89 -10.64
CA PRO A 200 -8.47 -14.95 -12.03
C PRO A 200 -9.21 -14.07 -13.04
N LEU A 201 -10.50 -13.80 -12.82
CA LEU A 201 -11.32 -12.91 -13.65
C LEU A 201 -10.91 -11.43 -13.56
N LEU A 202 -10.17 -11.06 -12.51
CA LEU A 202 -9.79 -9.69 -12.15
C LEU A 202 -8.26 -9.47 -12.24
N ALA A 203 -7.53 -10.42 -12.85
CA ALA A 203 -6.07 -10.43 -12.95
C ALA A 203 -5.45 -9.35 -13.87
N SER A 204 -6.24 -8.43 -14.42
CA SER A 204 -5.75 -7.18 -15.02
C SER A 204 -5.64 -6.02 -14.02
N VAL A 205 -6.35 -6.11 -12.88
CA VAL A 205 -6.59 -5.01 -11.93
C VAL A 205 -6.07 -5.39 -10.55
N HIS A 206 -4.76 -5.32 -10.36
CA HIS A 206 -4.08 -5.73 -9.12
C HIS A 206 -2.82 -4.90 -8.76
N GLY A 207 -2.67 -3.67 -9.26
CA GLY A 207 -1.44 -2.90 -9.08
C GLY A 207 -1.17 -2.41 -7.64
N ALA A 208 -2.24 -2.12 -6.89
CA ALA A 208 -2.22 -1.72 -5.49
C ALA A 208 -3.40 -2.36 -4.71
N PRO A 209 -3.14 -3.12 -3.62
CA PRO A 209 -4.20 -3.66 -2.77
C PRO A 209 -4.91 -2.56 -1.99
N ILE A 210 -6.16 -2.83 -1.59
CA ILE A 210 -7.03 -1.95 -0.81
C ILE A 210 -7.75 -2.77 0.25
N LEU A 211 -7.72 -2.31 1.50
CA LEU A 211 -8.63 -2.75 2.56
C LEU A 211 -9.48 -1.55 3.02
N SER A 212 -10.79 -1.72 3.00
CA SER A 212 -11.81 -0.70 3.30
C SER A 212 -12.65 -1.17 4.49
N ILE A 213 -12.44 -0.55 5.67
CA ILE A 213 -13.19 -0.83 6.90
C ILE A 213 -13.98 0.42 7.28
N GLY A 214 -15.29 0.30 7.44
CA GLY A 214 -16.19 1.40 7.76
C GLY A 214 -17.19 1.04 8.84
N ARG A 215 -17.54 2.01 9.69
CA ARG A 215 -18.70 1.91 10.59
C ARG A 215 -19.99 2.33 9.88
N GLN A 216 -21.15 2.07 10.47
CA GLN A 216 -22.44 2.49 9.90
C GLN A 216 -22.47 3.99 9.52
N ASP A 217 -23.15 4.28 8.42
CA ASP A 217 -23.32 5.60 7.79
C ASP A 217 -22.05 6.31 7.30
N THR A 218 -20.87 5.73 7.49
CA THR A 218 -19.63 6.24 6.90
C THR A 218 -19.55 5.93 5.39
N GLY A 219 -18.68 6.62 4.64
CA GLY A 219 -18.59 6.44 3.19
C GLY A 219 -17.64 7.41 2.49
N ILE A 220 -17.64 7.39 1.14
CA ILE A 220 -16.88 8.30 0.28
C ILE A 220 -17.81 8.85 -0.82
N GLY A 221 -17.80 10.16 -1.05
CA GLY A 221 -18.56 10.82 -2.12
C GLY A 221 -17.96 10.65 -3.52
N PHE A 222 -18.58 11.25 -4.55
CA PHE A 222 -18.22 10.94 -5.95
C PHE A 222 -16.77 11.28 -6.34
N HIS A 223 -16.04 10.23 -6.74
CA HIS A 223 -14.65 10.23 -7.19
C HIS A 223 -14.40 9.25 -8.33
N ARG A 224 -13.19 9.23 -8.88
CA ARG A 224 -12.74 8.33 -9.96
C ARG A 224 -11.22 8.19 -9.96
N HIS A 225 -10.70 7.06 -10.42
CA HIS A 225 -9.28 6.75 -10.56
C HIS A 225 -9.07 5.70 -11.68
N SER A 226 -8.03 4.87 -11.63
CA SER A 226 -7.93 3.70 -12.54
C SER A 226 -9.01 2.67 -12.23
N ALA A 227 -9.13 1.61 -13.04
CA ALA A 227 -10.06 0.52 -12.76
C ALA A 227 -9.79 -0.07 -11.37
N ALA A 228 -10.83 -0.48 -10.67
CA ALA A 228 -10.74 -1.04 -9.32
C ALA A 228 -11.85 -2.04 -9.05
N TRP A 229 -11.68 -2.86 -8.03
CA TRP A 229 -12.74 -3.72 -7.51
C TRP A 229 -12.59 -3.91 -6.00
N LEU A 230 -13.71 -4.16 -5.33
CA LEU A 230 -13.74 -4.55 -3.92
C LEU A 230 -14.70 -5.72 -3.72
N ALA A 231 -14.18 -6.77 -3.11
CA ALA A 231 -14.89 -7.90 -2.55
C ALA A 231 -15.43 -7.55 -1.16
N GLN A 232 -16.74 -7.58 -0.97
CA GLN A 232 -17.38 -7.32 0.32
C GLN A 232 -17.29 -8.57 1.21
N LEU A 233 -16.75 -8.40 2.41
CA LEU A 233 -16.41 -9.49 3.35
C LEU A 233 -17.34 -9.52 4.56
N LEU A 234 -17.64 -8.36 5.16
CA LEU A 234 -18.59 -8.21 6.28
C LEU A 234 -19.52 -7.03 6.03
N GLY A 235 -20.80 -7.16 6.43
CA GLY A 235 -21.82 -6.12 6.27
C GLY A 235 -22.09 -5.72 4.82
N ARG A 236 -23.03 -4.80 4.63
CA ARG A 236 -23.45 -4.26 3.32
C ARG A 236 -22.79 -2.93 3.01
N LYS A 237 -22.52 -2.72 1.72
CA LYS A 237 -21.97 -1.46 1.19
C LYS A 237 -22.76 -1.05 -0.06
N LEU A 238 -23.48 0.05 0.02
CA LEU A 238 -24.13 0.64 -1.15
C LEU A 238 -23.09 1.35 -2.02
N TRP A 239 -23.18 1.09 -3.32
CA TRP A 239 -22.42 1.72 -4.39
C TRP A 239 -23.33 2.59 -5.26
N LEU A 240 -22.81 3.76 -5.61
CA LEU A 240 -23.44 4.71 -6.52
C LEU A 240 -22.49 4.89 -7.70
N LEU A 241 -22.96 4.60 -8.92
CA LEU A 241 -22.10 4.44 -10.09
C LEU A 241 -22.62 5.30 -11.25
N LEU A 242 -21.72 6.00 -11.91
CA LEU A 242 -21.98 6.88 -13.05
C LEU A 242 -20.85 6.78 -14.09
N PRO A 243 -21.16 6.78 -15.39
CA PRO A 243 -20.15 6.73 -16.44
C PRO A 243 -19.21 7.94 -16.41
N GLY A 244 -18.00 7.76 -16.96
CA GLY A 244 -17.01 8.82 -17.08
C GLY A 244 -17.56 10.06 -17.81
N GLY A 245 -17.27 11.25 -17.29
CA GLY A 245 -17.78 12.51 -17.86
C GLY A 245 -17.69 13.69 -16.89
N LYS A 246 -18.67 14.59 -16.98
CA LYS A 246 -18.83 15.74 -16.06
C LYS A 246 -18.94 15.25 -14.61
N ARG A 247 -18.23 15.91 -13.68
CA ARG A 247 -18.26 15.56 -12.25
C ARG A 247 -19.69 15.70 -11.67
N PRO A 248 -20.21 14.69 -10.94
CA PRO A 248 -21.45 14.81 -10.19
C PRO A 248 -21.39 15.93 -9.14
N PRO A 249 -22.53 16.55 -8.74
CA PRO A 249 -22.54 17.52 -7.65
C PRO A 249 -21.98 16.89 -6.37
N ALA A 250 -21.03 17.55 -5.70
CA ALA A 250 -20.45 17.04 -4.47
C ALA A 250 -21.50 17.04 -3.34
N ARG A 251 -21.84 15.84 -2.86
CA ARG A 251 -22.81 15.58 -1.79
C ARG A 251 -22.41 14.32 -1.03
N ALA A 252 -23.03 14.19 0.13
CA ALA A 252 -23.19 12.95 0.87
C ALA A 252 -23.75 11.78 0.01
N PRO A 253 -23.27 10.54 0.17
CA PRO A 253 -23.79 9.35 -0.51
C PRO A 253 -25.33 9.17 -0.45
N TRP A 254 -25.94 9.13 0.74
CA TRP A 254 -27.40 8.91 0.87
C TRP A 254 -28.23 10.05 0.26
N GLN A 255 -27.70 11.27 0.14
CA GLN A 255 -28.41 12.39 -0.50
C GLN A 255 -28.61 12.18 -2.01
N TYR A 256 -27.83 11.31 -2.67
CA TYR A 256 -28.08 10.95 -4.07
C TYR A 256 -29.28 10.02 -4.24
N LEU A 257 -29.67 9.26 -3.19
CA LEU A 257 -30.89 8.44 -3.23
C LEU A 257 -32.15 9.30 -3.33
N GLN A 258 -32.14 10.46 -2.64
CA GLN A 258 -33.17 11.50 -2.70
C GLN A 258 -33.09 12.35 -3.99
N HIS A 259 -31.88 12.59 -4.51
CA HIS A 259 -31.61 13.51 -5.63
C HIS A 259 -30.77 12.83 -6.71
N ARG A 260 -31.38 11.84 -7.38
CA ARG A 260 -30.70 10.93 -8.30
C ARG A 260 -30.26 11.65 -9.58
N PRO A 261 -28.95 11.77 -9.88
CA PRO A 261 -28.51 12.27 -11.17
C PRO A 261 -28.93 11.31 -12.31
N PRO A 262 -29.20 11.82 -13.53
CA PRO A 262 -29.54 10.97 -14.67
C PRO A 262 -28.47 9.92 -14.97
N GLY A 263 -28.88 8.69 -15.22
CA GLY A 263 -27.98 7.56 -15.48
C GLY A 263 -27.32 6.96 -14.23
N LEU A 264 -27.74 7.35 -13.01
CA LEU A 264 -27.25 6.72 -11.78
C LEU A 264 -27.61 5.23 -11.74
N VAL A 265 -26.58 4.41 -11.67
CA VAL A 265 -26.65 3.00 -11.31
C VAL A 265 -26.47 2.88 -9.79
N ILE A 266 -27.24 2.00 -9.16
CA ILE A 266 -27.23 1.74 -7.71
C ILE A 266 -27.04 0.24 -7.51
N CYS A 267 -26.20 -0.14 -6.57
CA CYS A 267 -25.93 -1.54 -6.22
C CYS A 267 -25.71 -1.64 -4.71
N VAL A 268 -26.17 -2.71 -4.05
CA VAL A 268 -25.71 -3.07 -2.72
C VAL A 268 -24.79 -4.29 -2.84
N ALA A 269 -23.59 -4.18 -2.29
CA ALA A 269 -22.67 -5.31 -2.17
C ALA A 269 -22.90 -6.03 -0.84
N HIS A 270 -23.14 -7.34 -0.91
CA HIS A 270 -23.33 -8.24 0.21
C HIS A 270 -22.09 -9.12 0.47
N PRO A 271 -21.88 -9.67 1.68
CA PRO A 271 -20.75 -10.53 2.02
C PRO A 271 -20.60 -11.78 1.13
N GLY A 272 -19.64 -11.76 0.19
CA GLY A 272 -19.48 -12.78 -0.86
C GLY A 272 -19.46 -12.22 -2.28
N GLU A 273 -19.87 -10.97 -2.46
CA GLU A 273 -19.95 -10.30 -3.76
C GLU A 273 -18.75 -9.38 -4.01
N VAL A 274 -18.35 -9.29 -5.26
CA VAL A 274 -17.36 -8.34 -5.78
C VAL A 274 -18.06 -7.29 -6.63
N VAL A 275 -17.79 -6.01 -6.34
CA VAL A 275 -18.15 -4.90 -7.23
C VAL A 275 -16.92 -4.42 -7.98
N PHE A 276 -16.98 -4.44 -9.31
CA PHE A 276 -15.97 -3.88 -10.20
C PHE A 276 -16.40 -2.49 -10.71
N VAL A 277 -15.43 -1.58 -10.81
CA VAL A 277 -15.59 -0.22 -11.31
C VAL A 277 -14.54 0.05 -12.41
N PRO A 278 -14.95 0.36 -13.66
CA PRO A 278 -14.04 0.70 -14.74
C PRO A 278 -13.17 1.93 -14.48
N ALA A 279 -12.08 2.03 -15.23
CA ALA A 279 -11.23 3.21 -15.23
C ALA A 279 -12.02 4.49 -15.57
N GLY A 280 -11.86 5.52 -14.75
CA GLY A 280 -12.48 6.83 -14.96
C GLY A 280 -13.99 6.93 -14.69
N TRP A 281 -14.68 5.84 -14.28
CA TRP A 281 -16.07 5.91 -13.83
C TRP A 281 -16.19 6.67 -12.51
N TRP A 282 -17.24 7.49 -12.40
CA TRP A 282 -17.57 8.19 -11.16
C TRP A 282 -18.27 7.23 -10.21
N HIS A 283 -17.71 7.04 -9.02
CA HIS A 283 -18.27 6.16 -8.00
C HIS A 283 -18.26 6.81 -6.60
N ALA A 284 -19.20 6.39 -5.76
CA ALA A 284 -19.34 6.77 -4.35
C ALA A 284 -19.87 5.57 -3.55
N THR A 285 -19.57 5.51 -2.25
CA THR A 285 -19.90 4.37 -1.37
C THR A 285 -20.50 4.81 -0.04
N TRP A 286 -21.39 3.97 0.52
CA TRP A 286 -22.06 4.18 1.82
C TRP A 286 -22.17 2.85 2.58
N ASN A 287 -21.77 2.84 3.85
CA ASN A 287 -21.77 1.65 4.70
C ASN A 287 -23.11 1.56 5.43
N LEU A 288 -23.90 0.51 5.15
CA LEU A 288 -25.28 0.40 5.62
C LEU A 288 -25.41 -0.25 7.00
N ASP A 289 -24.44 -1.08 7.39
CA ASP A 289 -24.42 -1.85 8.64
C ASP A 289 -23.36 -1.34 9.63
N ASP A 290 -23.51 -1.72 10.90
CA ASP A 290 -22.59 -1.47 12.03
C ASP A 290 -21.11 -1.54 11.63
N ILE A 291 -20.71 -2.66 11.02
CA ILE A 291 -19.38 -2.88 10.44
C ILE A 291 -19.53 -3.25 8.96
N SER A 292 -18.74 -2.60 8.11
CA SER A 292 -18.61 -2.89 6.68
C SER A 292 -17.14 -3.08 6.33
N VAL A 293 -16.78 -4.26 5.85
CA VAL A 293 -15.40 -4.63 5.47
C VAL A 293 -15.37 -5.10 4.04
N ALA A 294 -14.47 -4.55 3.23
CA ALA A 294 -14.19 -5.03 1.89
C ALA A 294 -12.68 -4.98 1.58
N ALA A 295 -12.19 -5.97 0.85
CA ALA A 295 -10.82 -6.04 0.36
C ALA A 295 -10.81 -6.11 -1.16
N GLY A 296 -9.75 -5.65 -1.82
CA GLY A 296 -9.66 -5.69 -3.28
C GLY A 296 -8.46 -4.89 -3.77
N TRP A 297 -8.51 -4.41 -5.02
CA TRP A 297 -7.38 -3.74 -5.66
C TRP A 297 -7.80 -2.60 -6.59
N GLU A 298 -6.95 -1.58 -6.70
CA GLU A 298 -6.92 -0.68 -7.87
C GLU A 298 -5.83 -1.15 -8.85
N ALA A 299 -6.08 -1.01 -10.15
CA ALA A 299 -5.07 -1.22 -11.18
C ALA A 299 -3.86 -0.28 -10.98
N GLY A 300 -4.07 0.99 -10.62
CA GLY A 300 -3.01 2.00 -10.62
C GLY A 300 -2.36 2.10 -12.00
N ASP A 301 -1.13 1.60 -12.13
CA ASP A 301 -0.37 1.47 -13.38
C ASP A 301 -0.44 0.07 -14.03
N SER A 302 -1.16 -0.92 -13.46
CA SER A 302 -1.18 -2.32 -13.97
C SER A 302 -1.71 -2.46 -15.39
N GLY A 303 -2.58 -1.56 -15.85
CA GLY A 303 -3.01 -1.48 -17.24
C GLY A 303 -1.90 -1.14 -18.25
N LYS A 304 -0.66 -0.94 -17.79
CA LYS A 304 0.56 -0.73 -18.60
C LYS A 304 1.64 -1.79 -18.33
N TRP A 305 1.36 -2.79 -17.49
CA TRP A 305 2.32 -3.79 -17.08
C TRP A 305 2.55 -4.82 -18.19
N SER A 306 3.77 -5.38 -18.24
CA SER A 306 4.07 -6.49 -19.15
C SER A 306 3.60 -7.83 -18.53
N PRO A 307 3.41 -8.90 -19.31
CA PRO A 307 3.00 -10.20 -18.78
C PRO A 307 3.90 -10.73 -17.66
N GLU A 308 5.18 -10.38 -17.67
CA GLU A 308 6.15 -10.69 -16.62
C GLU A 308 5.86 -9.93 -15.32
N MET A 309 5.42 -8.66 -15.41
CA MET A 309 5.05 -7.87 -14.24
C MET A 309 3.78 -8.40 -13.55
N HIS A 310 2.79 -8.86 -14.32
CA HIS A 310 1.65 -9.61 -13.78
C HIS A 310 2.15 -10.86 -13.05
N ALA A 311 2.88 -11.76 -13.74
CA ALA A 311 3.40 -12.99 -13.14
C ALA A 311 4.31 -12.78 -11.90
N ILE A 312 5.01 -11.64 -11.79
CA ILE A 312 5.77 -11.23 -10.58
C ILE A 312 4.83 -10.80 -9.44
N ALA A 313 3.80 -10.01 -9.75
CA ALA A 313 2.84 -9.52 -8.76
C ALA A 313 1.96 -10.65 -8.22
N ASP A 314 1.47 -11.51 -9.12
CA ASP A 314 0.59 -12.65 -8.84
C ASP A 314 1.33 -13.84 -8.20
N GLY A 315 2.65 -13.92 -8.36
CA GLY A 315 3.48 -14.98 -7.78
C GLY A 315 3.64 -16.23 -8.65
N GLU A 316 3.25 -16.16 -9.91
CA GLU A 316 3.21 -17.29 -10.84
C GLU A 316 4.61 -17.68 -11.36
N VAL A 317 5.45 -18.23 -10.49
CA VAL A 317 6.85 -18.58 -10.78
C VAL A 317 7.02 -19.42 -12.06
N ALA A 318 6.07 -20.30 -12.36
CA ALA A 318 6.07 -21.12 -13.57
C ALA A 318 5.80 -20.29 -14.84
N ARG A 319 4.79 -19.41 -14.82
CA ARG A 319 4.47 -18.48 -15.92
C ARG A 319 5.62 -17.49 -16.13
N LEU A 320 6.21 -16.97 -15.05
CA LEU A 320 7.35 -16.07 -15.13
C LEU A 320 8.57 -16.74 -15.78
N ARG A 321 8.88 -18.01 -15.44
CA ARG A 321 9.93 -18.79 -16.13
C ARG A 321 9.68 -18.94 -17.63
N GLN A 322 8.43 -19.18 -18.03
CA GLN A 322 8.05 -19.32 -19.44
C GLN A 322 8.23 -17.99 -20.21
N LEU A 323 7.79 -16.87 -19.63
CA LEU A 323 7.90 -15.54 -20.24
C LEU A 323 9.36 -15.04 -20.28
N MET A 324 10.11 -15.23 -19.20
CA MET A 324 11.49 -14.77 -19.06
C MET A 324 12.52 -15.69 -19.74
N ALA A 325 12.10 -16.75 -20.44
CA ALA A 325 13.00 -17.76 -21.02
C ALA A 325 14.02 -17.20 -22.03
N SER A 326 13.66 -16.14 -22.75
CA SER A 326 14.49 -15.49 -23.79
C SER A 326 14.61 -13.96 -23.58
N GLN A 327 14.14 -13.44 -22.45
CA GLN A 327 14.02 -12.01 -22.19
C GLN A 327 15.05 -11.52 -21.18
N LYS A 328 15.48 -10.27 -21.31
CA LYS A 328 16.33 -9.64 -20.28
C LYS A 328 15.48 -9.19 -19.09
N VAL A 329 15.99 -9.42 -17.88
CA VAL A 329 15.50 -8.75 -16.68
C VAL A 329 15.66 -7.23 -16.84
N THR A 330 14.74 -6.45 -16.31
CA THR A 330 14.73 -4.98 -16.40
C THR A 330 14.46 -4.36 -15.04
N LYS A 331 14.76 -3.05 -14.89
CA LYS A 331 14.57 -2.34 -13.62
C LYS A 331 13.15 -2.49 -13.04
N PRO A 332 12.04 -2.35 -13.81
CA PRO A 332 10.70 -2.49 -13.25
C PRO A 332 10.44 -3.89 -12.69
N LEU A 333 10.93 -4.96 -13.34
CA LEU A 333 10.76 -6.33 -12.88
C LEU A 333 11.47 -6.57 -11.54
N LEU A 334 12.73 -6.14 -11.42
CA LEU A 334 13.52 -6.27 -10.20
C LEU A 334 12.91 -5.47 -9.03
N VAL A 335 12.50 -4.22 -9.30
CA VAL A 335 11.87 -3.35 -8.28
C VAL A 335 10.50 -3.87 -7.88
N LEU A 336 9.70 -4.41 -8.80
CA LEU A 336 8.40 -5.00 -8.48
C LEU A 336 8.55 -6.28 -7.63
N ALA A 337 9.49 -7.17 -7.97
CA ALA A 337 9.77 -8.38 -7.20
C ALA A 337 10.29 -8.08 -5.77
N ALA A 338 11.03 -6.98 -5.60
CA ALA A 338 11.43 -6.49 -4.29
C ALA A 338 10.27 -5.85 -3.51
N ARG A 339 9.38 -5.11 -4.18
CA ARG A 339 8.16 -4.49 -3.61
C ARG A 339 7.12 -5.52 -3.16
N THR A 340 7.09 -6.72 -3.74
CA THR A 340 6.10 -7.76 -3.42
C THR A 340 6.60 -8.82 -2.44
N GLY A 341 7.86 -8.75 -2.00
CA GLY A 341 8.42 -9.66 -1.00
C GLY A 341 8.59 -11.11 -1.46
N ARG A 342 8.26 -11.42 -2.72
CA ARG A 342 8.24 -12.78 -3.28
C ARG A 342 9.67 -13.27 -3.56
N LEU A 343 10.41 -13.61 -2.50
CA LEU A 343 11.83 -14.01 -2.50
C LEU A 343 12.21 -14.99 -3.62
N HIS A 344 11.36 -15.97 -3.88
CA HIS A 344 11.58 -17.02 -4.89
C HIS A 344 11.54 -16.49 -6.34
N ILE A 345 10.77 -15.41 -6.59
CA ILE A 345 10.76 -14.67 -7.86
C ILE A 345 11.93 -13.68 -7.91
N LEU A 346 12.20 -12.98 -6.82
CA LEU A 346 13.34 -12.05 -6.77
C LEU A 346 14.67 -12.78 -7.00
N LYS A 347 14.92 -13.90 -6.32
CA LYS A 347 16.13 -14.72 -6.51
C LYS A 347 16.23 -15.28 -7.94
N LEU A 348 15.12 -15.70 -8.53
CA LEU A 348 15.05 -16.12 -9.94
C LEU A 348 15.48 -15.00 -10.89
N LEU A 349 14.98 -13.78 -10.69
CA LEU A 349 15.38 -12.62 -11.51
C LEU A 349 16.84 -12.23 -11.27
N MET A 350 17.34 -12.34 -10.03
CA MET A 350 18.75 -12.12 -9.70
C MET A 350 19.66 -13.16 -10.38
N ASP A 351 19.25 -14.44 -10.42
CA ASP A 351 19.99 -15.50 -11.12
C ASP A 351 20.00 -15.30 -12.64
N GLN A 352 18.88 -14.89 -13.25
CA GLN A 352 18.83 -14.54 -14.68
C GLN A 352 19.60 -13.25 -15.01
N ALA A 353 19.74 -12.33 -14.04
CA ALA A 353 20.50 -11.10 -14.18
C ALA A 353 21.96 -11.22 -13.67
N ARG A 354 22.41 -12.40 -13.24
CA ARG A 354 23.73 -12.61 -12.66
C ARG A 354 24.81 -12.31 -13.71
N GLY A 355 25.71 -11.38 -13.40
CA GLY A 355 26.72 -10.85 -14.35
C GLY A 355 26.25 -9.68 -15.23
N GLN A 356 25.04 -9.17 -15.05
CA GLN A 356 24.57 -7.94 -15.68
C GLN A 356 24.72 -6.73 -14.73
N GLU A 357 25.20 -5.60 -15.25
CA GLU A 357 25.35 -4.32 -14.51
C GLU A 357 24.04 -3.82 -13.87
N LEU A 358 22.89 -4.24 -14.44
CA LEU A 358 21.52 -3.93 -14.00
C LEU A 358 21.31 -4.09 -12.49
N LEU A 359 21.84 -5.15 -11.88
CA LEU A 359 21.59 -5.46 -10.47
C LEU A 359 22.25 -4.42 -9.56
N GLU A 360 23.54 -4.14 -9.74
CA GLU A 360 24.26 -3.15 -8.91
C GLU A 360 23.76 -1.73 -9.18
N ALA A 361 23.52 -1.38 -10.45
CA ALA A 361 23.00 -0.07 -10.85
C ALA A 361 21.59 0.23 -10.30
N HIS A 362 20.83 -0.79 -9.87
CA HIS A 362 19.45 -0.65 -9.39
C HIS A 362 19.18 -1.27 -8.01
N ALA A 363 20.19 -1.83 -7.33
CA ALA A 363 20.08 -2.41 -6.00
C ALA A 363 19.42 -1.45 -5.01
N ALA A 364 19.83 -0.17 -5.01
CA ALA A 364 19.20 0.86 -4.18
C ALA A 364 17.70 1.04 -4.47
N SER A 365 17.26 0.93 -5.73
CA SER A 365 15.85 1.05 -6.09
C SER A 365 15.03 -0.18 -5.65
N ALA A 366 15.61 -1.37 -5.69
CA ALA A 366 14.99 -2.58 -5.17
C ALA A 366 14.89 -2.53 -3.63
N ALA A 367 15.97 -2.15 -2.95
CA ALA A 367 16.03 -2.04 -1.50
C ALA A 367 15.12 -0.92 -0.93
N ILE A 368 15.02 0.23 -1.60
CA ILE A 368 14.06 1.30 -1.24
C ILE A 368 12.62 0.80 -1.36
N ALA A 369 12.29 0.02 -2.40
CA ALA A 369 10.96 -0.55 -2.57
C ALA A 369 10.65 -1.65 -1.54
N ALA A 370 11.62 -2.52 -1.25
CA ALA A 370 11.50 -3.54 -0.21
C ALA A 370 11.33 -2.94 1.20
N ALA A 371 12.14 -1.94 1.55
CA ALA A 371 12.06 -1.26 2.83
C ALA A 371 10.75 -0.49 3.02
N ARG A 372 10.22 0.15 1.95
CA ARG A 372 8.89 0.78 1.98
C ARG A 372 7.75 -0.22 2.21
N SER A 373 7.92 -1.47 1.78
CA SER A 373 6.98 -2.58 1.95
C SER A 373 7.39 -3.57 3.05
N GLY A 374 8.22 -3.14 4.02
CA GLY A 374 8.60 -3.94 5.19
C GLY A 374 9.33 -5.26 4.93
N HIS A 375 9.81 -5.51 3.71
CA HIS A 375 10.38 -6.79 3.29
C HIS A 375 11.84 -6.93 3.75
N ILE A 376 12.03 -7.12 5.05
CA ILE A 376 13.32 -7.36 5.71
C ILE A 376 14.03 -8.57 5.06
N ASN A 377 13.29 -9.64 4.77
CA ASN A 377 13.79 -10.83 4.08
C ASN A 377 14.34 -10.55 2.66
N VAL A 378 13.81 -9.56 1.95
CA VAL A 378 14.36 -9.08 0.67
C VAL A 378 15.64 -8.27 0.90
N MET A 379 15.68 -7.44 1.94
CA MET A 379 16.90 -6.72 2.32
C MET A 379 18.03 -7.69 2.70
N GLU A 380 17.72 -8.75 3.43
CA GLU A 380 18.65 -9.84 3.76
C GLU A 380 19.17 -10.53 2.49
N LEU A 381 18.28 -10.98 1.59
CA LEU A 381 18.66 -11.64 0.33
C LEU A 381 19.54 -10.75 -0.57
N LEU A 382 19.25 -9.45 -0.65
CA LEU A 382 20.07 -8.49 -1.41
C LEU A 382 21.46 -8.31 -0.78
N TRP A 383 21.56 -8.34 0.54
CA TRP A 383 22.83 -8.24 1.28
C TRP A 383 23.66 -9.53 1.16
N GLU A 384 23.04 -10.70 1.30
CA GLU A 384 23.70 -12.02 1.19
C GLU A 384 24.28 -12.29 -0.20
N GLU A 385 23.58 -11.90 -1.27
CA GLU A 385 24.08 -12.01 -2.65
C GLU A 385 25.06 -10.88 -3.02
N GLY A 386 25.36 -9.97 -2.09
CA GLY A 386 26.50 -9.04 -2.17
C GLY A 386 26.23 -7.67 -2.79
N PHE A 387 24.97 -7.23 -2.92
CA PHE A 387 24.61 -6.00 -3.62
C PHE A 387 24.86 -4.73 -2.79
N THR A 388 26.14 -4.38 -2.57
CA THR A 388 26.55 -3.27 -1.69
C THR A 388 25.95 -1.91 -2.08
N GLY A 389 25.65 -1.69 -3.37
CA GLY A 389 24.94 -0.53 -3.87
C GLY A 389 23.52 -0.36 -3.31
N MET A 390 22.95 -1.37 -2.65
CA MET A 390 21.61 -1.31 -2.04
C MET A 390 21.44 -0.18 -1.02
N LEU A 391 22.51 0.23 -0.32
CA LEU A 391 22.47 1.28 0.70
C LEU A 391 22.59 2.71 0.13
N GLN A 392 22.77 2.87 -1.18
CA GLN A 392 22.93 4.18 -1.80
C GLN A 392 21.62 5.00 -1.78
N ALA A 393 21.77 6.32 -1.81
CA ALA A 393 20.64 7.22 -1.96
C ALA A 393 20.14 7.28 -3.41
N SER A 394 18.83 7.43 -3.57
CA SER A 394 18.19 7.79 -4.84
C SER A 394 18.58 9.21 -5.28
N VAL A 395 18.18 9.59 -6.50
CA VAL A 395 18.30 10.95 -7.02
C VAL A 395 17.57 11.99 -6.13
N SER A 396 16.60 11.58 -5.32
CA SER A 396 15.90 12.44 -4.35
C SER A 396 16.52 12.45 -2.94
N GLY A 397 17.66 11.76 -2.72
CA GLY A 397 18.28 11.62 -1.40
C GLY A 397 17.63 10.55 -0.50
N THR A 398 16.66 9.79 -1.01
CA THR A 398 15.97 8.72 -0.27
C THR A 398 16.86 7.48 -0.21
N THR A 399 17.05 6.89 0.98
CA THR A 399 17.75 5.60 1.18
C THR A 399 16.75 4.55 1.65
N PRO A 400 17.07 3.23 1.63
CA PRO A 400 16.21 2.23 2.25
C PRO A 400 15.93 2.51 3.73
N LEU A 401 16.92 3.05 4.45
CA LEU A 401 16.78 3.45 5.86
C LEU A 401 15.81 4.62 6.04
N HIS A 402 15.75 5.56 5.08
CA HIS A 402 14.75 6.65 5.10
C HIS A 402 13.32 6.14 4.88
N GLU A 403 13.09 5.10 4.07
CA GLU A 403 11.75 4.51 3.92
C GLU A 403 11.37 3.60 5.09
N ALA A 404 12.30 2.75 5.58
CA ALA A 404 12.06 1.92 6.76
C ALA A 404 11.67 2.78 7.97
N ALA A 405 12.49 3.79 8.31
CA ALA A 405 12.19 4.72 9.40
C ALA A 405 10.93 5.59 9.19
N ARG A 406 10.30 5.53 8.00
CA ARG A 406 9.01 6.19 7.69
C ARG A 406 7.81 5.23 7.76
N CYS A 407 8.00 3.94 7.46
CA CYS A 407 6.94 2.91 7.45
C CYS A 407 6.90 2.03 8.71
N GLY A 408 7.97 1.98 9.51
CA GLY A 408 8.17 1.02 10.61
C GLY A 408 8.97 -0.19 10.17
#